data_AF-A0AA96YBH4-F1
#
_entry.id   AF-A0AA96YBH4-F1
#
_cell.length_a   1.000
_cell.length_b   1.000
_cell.length_c   1.000
_cell.angle_alpha   90.00
_cell.angle_beta   90.00
_cell.angle_gamma   90.00
#
_symmetry.space_group_name_H-M   'P 1'
#
loop_
_entity.id
_entity.type
_entity.pdbx_description
1 polymer ?
#
loop_
_entity_poly.entity_id
_entity_poly.type
_entity_poly.pdbx_seq_one_letter_code
_entity_poly.pdbx_strand_id
1 'polypeptide(L)'
;MKRAFRKYHRLLAIALCLPLGLTVLSGIAVTLVAEWGLGGGLISRSFLLSLHTGEIFHLEAIYPLLDGVGLVGLLATGLSMTGLFHKKHPTRRAGSAPHDD
;
A
#
# COMPACT_ATOMS: atom_id res chain seq x y z
N MET A 1 11.54 2.48 20.16
CA MET A 1 10.59 3.11 19.21
C MET A 1 10.40 2.34 17.89
N LYS A 2 11.47 1.94 17.17
CA LYS A 2 11.37 1.23 15.86
C LYS A 2 10.54 -0.07 15.86
N ARG A 3 10.51 -0.82 16.98
CA ARG A 3 9.73 -2.07 17.12
C ARG A 3 8.21 -1.83 17.20
N ALA A 4 7.79 -0.76 17.89
CA ALA A 4 6.37 -0.41 18.02
C ALA A 4 5.79 0.02 16.66
N PHE A 5 6.54 0.85 15.92
CA PHE A 5 6.18 1.24 14.56
C PHE A 5 5.94 0.01 13.66
N ARG A 6 6.81 -1.01 13.72
CA ARG A 6 6.65 -2.25 12.95
C ARG A 6 5.39 -3.03 13.33
N LYS A 7 5.03 -3.04 14.61
CA LYS A 7 3.81 -3.72 15.09
C LYS A 7 2.55 -2.99 14.62
N TYR A 8 2.53 -1.66 14.71
CA TYR A 8 1.43 -0.83 14.20
C TYR A 8 1.28 -0.91 12.68
N HIS A 9 2.38 -0.78 11.93
CA HIS A 9 2.35 -0.90 10.47
C HIS A 9 1.82 -2.27 10.04
N ARG A 10 2.23 -3.36 10.68
CA ARG A 10 1.71 -4.70 10.37
C ARG A 10 0.20 -4.83 10.63
N LEU A 11 -0.31 -4.24 11.70
CA LEU A 11 -1.74 -4.26 12.01
C LEU A 11 -2.54 -3.43 10.99
N LEU A 12 -2.11 -2.19 10.72
CA LEU A 12 -2.70 -1.34 9.69
C LEU A 12 -2.62 -2.00 8.31
N ALA A 13 -1.49 -2.61 7.97
CA ALA A 13 -1.30 -3.29 6.68
C ALA A 13 -2.30 -4.42 6.51
N ILE A 14 -2.49 -5.27 7.51
CA ILE A 14 -3.47 -6.35 7.42
C ILE A 14 -4.91 -5.80 7.31
N ALA A 15 -5.25 -4.80 8.12
CA ALA A 15 -6.59 -4.21 8.12
C ALA A 15 -6.93 -3.48 6.82
N LEU A 16 -5.96 -2.77 6.21
CA LEU A 16 -6.15 -1.96 5.02
C LEU A 16 -5.84 -2.71 3.71
N CYS A 17 -5.04 -3.77 3.72
CA CYS A 17 -4.74 -4.55 2.52
C CYS A 17 -5.98 -5.27 1.97
N LEU A 18 -6.91 -5.65 2.85
CA LEU A 18 -8.20 -6.23 2.48
C LEU A 18 -9.04 -5.29 1.62
N PRO A 19 -9.40 -4.07 2.11
CA PRO A 19 -10.17 -3.13 1.30
C PRO A 19 -9.37 -2.64 0.09
N LEU A 20 -8.09 -2.27 0.24
CA LEU A 20 -7.24 -1.83 -0.88
C LEU A 20 -7.14 -2.88 -1.99
N GLY A 21 -6.95 -4.15 -1.63
CA GLY A 21 -6.90 -5.25 -2.59
C GLY A 21 -8.22 -5.39 -3.34
N LEU A 22 -9.34 -5.30 -2.63
CA LEU A 22 -10.67 -5.36 -3.22
C LEU A 22 -10.92 -4.17 -4.17
N THR A 23 -10.51 -2.97 -3.81
CA THR A 23 -10.66 -1.74 -4.61
C THR A 23 -9.79 -1.78 -5.87
N VAL A 24 -8.55 -2.26 -5.77
CA VAL A 24 -7.65 -2.44 -6.91
C VAL A 24 -8.16 -3.54 -7.84
N LEU A 25 -8.54 -4.70 -7.30
CA LEU A 25 -9.05 -5.82 -8.09
C LEU A 25 -10.37 -5.47 -8.79
N SER A 26 -11.28 -4.79 -8.09
CA SER A 26 -12.53 -4.29 -8.68
C SER A 26 -12.27 -3.24 -9.75
N GLY A 27 -11.34 -2.30 -9.54
CA GLY A 27 -10.96 -1.32 -10.56
C GLY A 27 -10.38 -1.98 -11.82
N ILE A 28 -9.51 -2.98 -11.66
CA ILE A 28 -9.00 -3.80 -12.77
C ILE A 28 -10.15 -4.53 -13.47
N ALA A 29 -11.05 -5.16 -12.70
CA ALA A 29 -12.20 -5.87 -13.25
C ALA A 29 -13.16 -4.95 -14.01
N VAL A 30 -13.41 -3.74 -13.51
CA VAL A 30 -14.22 -2.71 -14.22
C VAL A 30 -13.60 -2.42 -15.58
N THR A 31 -12.28 -2.20 -15.64
CA THR A 31 -11.58 -1.92 -16.91
C THR A 31 -11.61 -3.15 -17.84
N LEU A 32 -11.40 -4.36 -17.33
CA LEU A 32 -11.46 -5.58 -18.14
C LEU A 32 -12.87 -5.82 -18.72
N VAL A 33 -13.92 -5.55 -17.95
CA VAL A 33 -15.30 -5.71 -18.43
C VAL A 33 -15.71 -4.57 -19.37
N ALA A 34 -15.41 -3.32 -19.02
CA ALA A 34 -15.82 -2.16 -19.79
C ALA A 34 -15.02 -2.02 -21.10
N GLU A 35 -13.71 -2.23 -21.04
CA GLU A 35 -12.81 -1.93 -22.15
C GLU A 35 -12.50 -3.17 -22.99
N TRP A 36 -12.36 -4.35 -22.36
CA TRP A 36 -11.98 -5.58 -23.05
C TRP A 36 -13.17 -6.53 -23.29
N GLY A 37 -14.37 -6.17 -22.81
CA GLY A 37 -15.59 -6.95 -23.05
C GLY A 37 -15.61 -8.34 -22.39
N LEU A 38 -14.68 -8.61 -21.47
CA LEU A 38 -14.51 -9.92 -20.81
C LEU A 38 -15.71 -10.33 -19.92
N GLY A 39 -16.64 -9.41 -19.66
CA GLY A 39 -17.79 -9.66 -18.79
C GLY A 39 -18.86 -10.57 -19.40
N GLY A 40 -18.90 -10.74 -20.72
CA GLY A 40 -19.77 -11.72 -21.40
C GLY A 40 -21.24 -11.71 -20.98
N GLY A 41 -21.77 -10.58 -20.48
CA GLY A 41 -23.12 -10.47 -19.90
C GLY A 41 -23.33 -11.08 -18.50
N LEU A 42 -22.35 -11.80 -17.96
CA LEU A 42 -22.44 -12.44 -16.62
C LEU A 42 -22.17 -11.45 -15.48
N ILE A 43 -21.33 -10.44 -15.73
CA ILE A 43 -20.92 -9.46 -14.72
C ILE A 43 -21.18 -8.06 -15.25
N SER A 44 -22.08 -7.33 -14.58
CA SER A 44 -22.44 -5.96 -14.95
C SER A 44 -21.40 -4.96 -14.44
N ARG A 45 -21.07 -3.97 -15.28
CA ARG A 45 -20.20 -2.84 -14.91
C ARG A 45 -20.71 -2.10 -13.68
N SER A 46 -22.02 -1.89 -13.58
CA SER A 46 -22.66 -1.25 -12.42
C SER A 46 -22.40 -2.00 -11.13
N PHE A 47 -22.54 -3.33 -11.14
CA PHE A 47 -22.26 -4.17 -9.98
C PHE A 47 -20.79 -4.08 -9.54
N LEU A 48 -19.85 -4.13 -10.50
CA LEU A 48 -18.43 -3.97 -10.21
C LEU A 48 -18.10 -2.57 -9.65
N LEU A 49 -18.78 -1.53 -10.16
CA LEU A 49 -18.65 -0.17 -9.64
C LEU A 49 -19.19 -0.05 -8.22
N SER A 50 -20.37 -0.59 -7.92
CA SER A 50 -20.93 -0.59 -6.56
C SER A 50 -20.06 -1.36 -5.56
N LEU A 51 -19.36 -2.40 -6.02
CA LEU A 51 -18.37 -3.13 -5.20
C LEU A 51 -17.08 -2.31 -5.04
N HIS A 52 -16.64 -1.60 -6.07
CA HIS A 52 -15.46 -0.72 -6.04
C HIS A 52 -15.65 0.49 -5.14
N THR A 53 -16.81 1.15 -5.18
CA THR A 53 -17.14 2.28 -4.30
C THR A 53 -17.53 1.84 -2.89
N GLY A 54 -17.84 0.56 -2.67
CA GLY A 54 -18.36 0.08 -1.39
C GLY A 54 -19.82 0.51 -1.14
N GLU A 55 -20.54 0.89 -2.20
CA GLU A 55 -21.97 1.21 -2.19
C GLU A 55 -22.81 0.04 -1.65
N ILE A 56 -22.38 -1.21 -1.92
CA ILE A 56 -22.99 -2.43 -1.40
C ILE A 56 -23.09 -2.50 0.14
N PHE A 57 -22.25 -1.75 0.85
CA PHE A 57 -22.25 -1.67 2.31
C PHE A 57 -22.67 -0.29 2.82
N HIS A 58 -23.15 0.62 1.96
CA HIS A 58 -23.40 2.04 2.27
C HIS A 58 -22.18 2.80 2.81
N LEU A 59 -20.97 2.35 2.44
CA LEU A 59 -19.70 2.94 2.88
C LEU A 59 -19.07 3.84 1.81
N GLU A 60 -19.81 4.19 0.75
CA GLU A 60 -19.36 4.97 -0.42
C GLU A 60 -18.60 6.26 -0.10
N ALA A 61 -18.87 6.91 1.03
CA ALA A 61 -18.13 8.10 1.48
C ALA A 61 -16.86 7.78 2.30
N ILE A 62 -16.89 6.69 3.07
CA ILE A 62 -15.84 6.35 4.04
C ILE A 62 -14.80 5.42 3.41
N TYR A 63 -15.23 4.49 2.56
CA TYR A 63 -14.41 3.45 1.96
C TYR A 63 -13.28 4.03 1.09
N PRO A 64 -13.54 4.97 0.15
CA PRO A 64 -12.46 5.54 -0.67
C PRO A 64 -11.52 6.41 0.16
N LEU A 65 -12.05 7.06 1.21
CA LEU A 65 -11.25 7.88 2.12
C LEU A 65 -10.30 7.00 2.95
N LEU A 66 -10.80 5.88 3.47
CA LEU A 66 -10.04 4.90 4.23
C LEU A 66 -8.95 4.27 3.36
N ASP A 67 -9.27 3.93 2.11
CA ASP A 67 -8.29 3.42 1.16
C ASP A 67 -7.22 4.46 0.84
N GLY A 68 -7.60 5.70 0.53
CA GLY A 68 -6.66 6.77 0.22
C GLY A 68 -5.71 7.07 1.39
N VAL A 69 -6.26 7.35 2.57
CA VAL A 69 -5.48 7.64 3.78
C VAL A 69 -4.67 6.41 4.21
N GLY A 70 -5.26 5.22 4.11
CA GLY A 70 -4.63 3.97 4.45
C GLY A 70 -3.44 3.65 3.57
N LEU A 71 -3.59 3.82 2.25
CA LEU A 71 -2.52 3.63 1.27
C LEU A 71 -1.37 4.61 1.51
N VAL A 72 -1.68 5.91 1.67
CA VAL A 72 -0.66 6.94 1.94
C VAL A 72 0.07 6.65 3.26
N GLY A 73 -0.68 6.28 4.30
CA GLY A 73 -0.11 5.91 5.60
C GLY A 73 0.80 4.68 5.51
N LEU A 74 0.38 3.64 4.79
CA LEU A 74 1.18 2.43 4.57
C LEU A 74 2.43 2.71 3.75
N LEU A 75 2.34 3.51 2.68
CA LEU A 75 3.48 3.91 1.87
C LEU A 75 4.49 4.71 2.69
N ALA A 76 4.04 5.75 3.40
CA ALA A 76 4.91 6.59 4.21
C ALA A 76 5.61 5.79 5.32
N THR A 77 4.87 4.95 6.04
CA THR A 77 5.44 4.13 7.13
C THR A 77 6.33 3.00 6.60
N GLY A 78 5.97 2.36 5.49
CA GLY A 78 6.77 1.32 4.84
C GLY A 78 8.09 1.86 4.31
N LEU A 79 8.06 2.99 3.59
CA LEU A 79 9.26 3.67 3.10
C LEU A 79 10.17 4.12 4.24
N SER A 80 9.61 4.62 5.35
CA SER A 80 10.40 4.96 6.54
C SER A 80 11.11 3.75 7.16
N MET A 81 10.60 2.52 6.97
CA MET A 81 11.18 1.29 7.52
C MET A 81 12.20 0.61 6.62
N THR A 82 12.08 0.74 5.29
CA THR A 82 12.99 0.13 4.32
C THR A 82 14.41 0.69 4.40
N GLY A 83 14.61 1.82 5.06
CA GLY A 83 15.94 2.39 5.27
C GLY A 83 16.54 3.04 4.03
N LEU A 84 15.73 3.30 2.98
CA LEU A 84 16.09 4.07 1.79
C LEU A 84 16.72 5.44 2.11
N PHE A 85 16.40 6.00 3.28
CA PHE A 85 16.98 7.26 3.78
C PHE A 85 18.16 7.10 4.76
N HIS A 86 18.62 5.88 5.06
CA HIS A 86 19.82 5.70 5.89
C HIS A 86 21.06 6.08 5.07
N LYS A 87 21.55 7.30 5.30
CA LYS A 87 22.88 7.73 4.85
C LYS A 87 23.90 6.75 5.42
N LYS A 88 24.62 6.04 4.55
CA LYS A 88 25.78 5.24 4.94
C LYS A 88 26.77 6.20 5.59
N HIS A 89 26.97 6.07 6.91
CA HIS A 89 28.07 6.76 7.56
C HIS A 89 29.35 6.15 6.96
N PRO A 90 30.23 6.91 6.28
CA PRO A 90 31.51 6.38 5.89
C PRO A 90 32.24 6.07 7.19
N THR A 91 32.42 4.78 7.47
CA THR A 91 33.30 4.31 8.52
C THR A 91 34.69 4.83 8.17
N ARG A 92 35.07 5.96 8.76
CA ARG A 92 36.43 6.49 8.67
C ARG A 92 37.31 5.46 9.36
N ARG A 93 37.82 4.48 8.59
CA ARG A 93 38.96 3.68 9.00
C ARG A 93 40.07 4.69 9.22
N ALA A 94 40.30 5.02 10.50
CA ALA A 94 41.47 5.76 10.91
C ALA A 94 42.68 4.97 10.38
N GLY A 95 43.45 5.61 9.50
CA GLY A 95 44.71 5.06 9.05
C GLY A 95 45.57 4.79 10.27
N SER A 96 45.80 3.52 10.57
CA SER A 96 47.03 3.09 11.21
C SER A 96 48.14 3.35 10.19
N ALA A 97 48.75 4.55 10.29
CA ALA A 97 50.01 4.80 9.63
C ALA A 97 51.06 3.86 10.25
N PRO A 98 51.99 3.32 9.45
CA PRO A 98 53.09 2.50 9.95
C PRO A 98 54.04 3.42 10.70
N HIS A 99 54.41 3.04 11.92
CA HIS A 99 55.60 3.62 12.54
C HIS A 99 56.75 2.70 12.17
N ASP A 100 57.51 3.14 11.20
CA ASP A 100 58.80 2.59 10.81
C ASP A 100 59.79 2.70 11.99
N ASP A 101 60.67 1.70 12.06
CA ASP A 101 62.00 1.58 12.69
C ASP A 101 62.14 1.70 14.23
#